data_AF-A0A3N7IAC5-F1
#
_entry.id   AF-A0A3N7IAC5-F1
#
_cell.length_a   1.000
_cell.length_b   1.000
_cell.length_c   1.000
_cell.angle_alpha   90.00
_cell.angle_beta   90.00
_cell.angle_gamma   90.00
#
_symmetry.space_group_name_H-M   'P 1'
#
loop_
_entity.id
_entity.type
_entity.pdbx_description
1 polymer ?
#
loop_
_entity_poly.entity_id
_entity_poly.type
_entity_poly.pdbx_seq_one_letter_code
_entity_poly.pdbx_strand_id
1 'polypeptide(L)'
;MSLIEDRSKRIQYLDSLRGFAALWVLVLHVAMMPQPIFDLPDWFGVYVKHGTMGVELFFVVSAFSLCLSMPGHSKEQRPLIGFALRRFFRIAPLFYVMIAVSAFFNPAGFEYTWKSVLANVFFVFNLIPGHGYQTSVVLAGWTIGVEMLFYLVFPFLYARITNIGKR
;
A
#
# COMPACT_ATOMS: atom_id res chain seq x y z
N MET A 1 0.13 1.91 40.59
CA MET A 1 1.00 1.70 39.41
C MET A 1 0.45 0.54 38.57
N SER A 2 -0.73 0.69 37.92
CA SER A 2 -1.27 -0.36 37.00
C SER A 2 -2.61 -0.03 36.29
N LEU A 3 -2.98 1.22 35.96
CA LEU A 3 -4.34 1.46 35.40
C LEU A 3 -4.44 2.49 34.25
N ILE A 4 -3.47 2.53 33.33
CA ILE A 4 -3.66 3.19 32.03
C ILE A 4 -3.10 2.29 30.92
N GLU A 5 -3.72 1.13 30.72
CA GLU A 5 -3.48 0.30 29.54
C GLU A 5 -4.81 -0.01 28.85
N ASP A 6 -5.52 1.04 28.44
CA ASP A 6 -6.55 0.94 27.39
C ASP A 6 -6.04 1.67 26.15
N ARG A 7 -5.01 1.09 25.54
CA ARG A 7 -4.53 1.46 24.21
C ARG A 7 -5.08 0.38 23.29
N SER A 8 -6.15 0.69 22.55
CA SER A 8 -6.88 -0.20 21.62
C SER A 8 -6.14 -1.52 21.35
N LYS A 9 -6.61 -2.64 21.91
CA LYS A 9 -5.92 -3.95 21.79
C LYS A 9 -5.48 -4.18 20.34
N ARG A 10 -4.19 -3.98 20.08
CA ARG A 10 -3.60 -4.16 18.76
C ARG A 10 -3.64 -5.64 18.46
N ILE A 11 -4.43 -6.04 17.46
CA ILE A 11 -4.60 -7.44 17.11
C ILE A 11 -3.33 -7.90 16.38
N GLN A 12 -2.40 -8.50 17.13
CA GLN A 12 -1.10 -8.90 16.64
C GLN A 12 -1.18 -9.84 15.43
N TYR A 13 -2.18 -10.72 15.39
CA TYR A 13 -2.41 -11.64 14.28
C TYR A 13 -2.63 -10.93 12.94
N LEU A 14 -3.24 -9.74 12.93
CA LEU A 14 -3.43 -8.95 11.70
C LEU A 14 -2.10 -8.41 11.17
N ASP A 15 -1.19 -8.04 12.06
CA ASP A 15 0.14 -7.58 11.66
C ASP A 15 1.00 -8.73 11.14
N SER A 16 0.91 -9.91 11.76
CA SER A 16 1.55 -11.13 11.23
C SER A 16 1.04 -11.49 9.83
N LEU A 17 -0.27 -11.38 9.60
CA LEU A 17 -0.88 -11.69 8.30
C LEU A 17 -0.46 -10.68 7.22
N ARG A 18 -0.31 -9.38 7.57
CA ARG A 18 0.30 -8.39 6.67
C ARG A 18 1.75 -8.72 6.34
N GLY A 19 2.52 -9.15 7.33
CA GLY A 19 3.90 -9.59 7.13
C GLY A 19 3.98 -10.77 6.16
N PHE A 20 3.13 -11.78 6.34
CA PHE A 20 3.01 -12.91 5.42
C PHE A 20 2.65 -12.46 3.99
N ALA A 21 1.64 -11.59 3.87
CA ALA A 21 1.22 -11.03 2.58
C ALA A 21 2.37 -10.28 1.87
N ALA A 22 3.11 -9.45 2.61
CA ALA A 22 4.27 -8.73 2.07
C ALA A 22 5.41 -9.66 1.65
N LEU A 23 5.68 -10.73 2.41
CA LEU A 23 6.68 -11.74 2.04
C LEU A 23 6.29 -12.51 0.77
N TRP A 24 5.01 -12.84 0.61
CA TRP A 24 4.54 -13.50 -0.60
C TRP A 24 4.74 -12.61 -1.84
N VAL A 25 4.44 -11.31 -1.71
CA VAL A 25 4.72 -10.33 -2.77
C VAL A 25 6.23 -10.19 -3.03
N LEU A 26 7.07 -10.23 -2.00
CA LEU A 26 8.52 -10.20 -2.16
C LEU A 26 9.01 -11.40 -2.99
N VAL A 27 8.52 -12.62 -2.71
CA VAL A 27 8.88 -13.82 -3.47
C VAL A 27 8.51 -13.68 -4.95
N LEU A 28 7.31 -13.14 -5.25
CA LEU A 28 6.92 -12.82 -6.64
C LEU A 28 7.92 -11.87 -7.29
N HIS A 29 8.27 -10.75 -6.63
CA HIS A 29 9.19 -9.77 -7.22
C HIS A 29 10.58 -10.34 -7.46
N VAL A 30 11.11 -11.13 -6.52
CA VAL A 30 12.40 -11.81 -6.68
C VAL A 30 12.35 -12.79 -7.86
N ALA A 31 11.27 -13.55 -8.00
CA ALA A 31 11.09 -14.48 -9.12
C ALA A 31 10.88 -13.80 -10.48
N MET A 32 10.38 -12.56 -10.49
CA MET A 32 10.22 -11.74 -11.69
C MET A 32 11.48 -10.96 -12.07
N MET A 33 12.52 -10.94 -11.23
CA MET A 33 13.76 -10.27 -11.55
C MET A 33 14.45 -10.96 -12.74
N PRO A 34 14.97 -10.20 -13.72
CA PRO A 34 15.61 -10.79 -14.88
C PRO A 34 16.90 -11.54 -14.55
N GLN A 35 17.58 -11.19 -13.45
CA GLN A 35 18.81 -11.84 -12.98
C GLN A 35 18.90 -11.80 -11.43
N PRO A 36 19.40 -12.86 -10.77
CA PRO A 36 19.67 -14.18 -11.31
C PRO A 36 18.37 -14.93 -11.64
N ILE A 37 18.40 -15.80 -12.65
CA ILE A 37 17.25 -16.64 -13.01
C ILE A 37 17.11 -17.75 -11.97
N PHE A 38 15.94 -17.87 -11.36
CA PHE A 38 15.62 -18.92 -10.40
C PHE A 38 14.80 -20.03 -11.07
N ASP A 39 15.37 -21.23 -11.14
CA ASP A 39 14.64 -22.43 -11.56
C ASP A 39 13.79 -22.94 -10.39
N LEU A 40 12.52 -22.51 -10.36
CA LEU A 40 11.57 -22.91 -9.32
C LEU A 40 10.91 -24.24 -9.67
N PRO A 41 10.75 -25.17 -8.71
CA PRO A 41 9.95 -26.37 -8.92
C PRO A 41 8.52 -26.05 -9.36
N ASP A 42 7.93 -26.85 -10.26
CA ASP A 42 6.58 -26.60 -10.81
C ASP A 42 5.50 -26.41 -9.73
N TRP A 43 5.54 -27.22 -8.68
CA TRP A 43 4.60 -27.14 -7.56
C TRP A 43 4.70 -25.80 -6.81
N PHE A 44 5.90 -25.21 -6.76
CA PHE A 44 6.13 -23.92 -6.11
C PHE A 44 5.84 -22.75 -7.05
N GLY A 45 6.13 -22.93 -8.35
CA GLY A 45 5.90 -21.94 -9.39
C GLY A 45 4.45 -21.46 -9.46
N VAL A 46 3.47 -22.32 -9.16
CA VAL A 46 2.04 -21.93 -9.08
C VAL A 46 1.80 -20.85 -8.02
N TYR A 47 2.35 -21.02 -6.81
CA TYR A 47 2.19 -20.05 -5.73
C TYR A 47 2.87 -18.72 -6.02
N VAL A 48 4.03 -18.77 -6.69
CA VAL A 48 4.77 -17.58 -7.08
C VAL A 48 4.01 -16.81 -8.16
N LYS A 49 3.48 -17.50 -9.19
CA LYS A 49 2.66 -16.88 -10.25
C LYS A 49 1.42 -16.16 -9.69
N HIS A 50 0.85 -16.67 -8.61
CA HIS A 50 -0.29 -16.07 -7.92
C HIS A 50 0.10 -15.11 -6.78
N GLY A 51 1.37 -14.69 -6.68
CA GLY A 51 1.82 -13.77 -5.62
C GLY A 51 1.14 -12.40 -5.61
N THR A 52 0.44 -12.02 -6.69
CA THR A 52 -0.43 -10.84 -6.71
C THR A 52 -1.57 -10.92 -5.70
N MET A 53 -2.03 -12.13 -5.33
CA MET A 53 -3.01 -12.35 -4.26
C MET A 53 -2.49 -11.86 -2.89
N GLY A 54 -1.17 -11.84 -2.70
CA GLY A 54 -0.55 -11.23 -1.52
C GLY A 54 -0.87 -9.74 -1.40
N VAL A 55 -0.94 -9.01 -2.51
CA VAL A 55 -1.33 -7.59 -2.52
C VAL A 55 -2.78 -7.45 -2.06
N GLU A 56 -3.68 -8.26 -2.60
CA GLU A 56 -5.11 -8.26 -2.23
C GLU A 56 -5.31 -8.55 -0.74
N LEU A 57 -4.64 -9.58 -0.23
CA LEU A 57 -4.66 -9.93 1.20
C LEU A 57 -4.14 -8.78 2.06
N PHE A 58 -3.03 -8.16 1.68
CA PHE A 58 -2.46 -7.02 2.39
C PHE A 58 -3.46 -5.86 2.49
N PHE A 59 -4.15 -5.53 1.39
CA PHE A 59 -5.15 -4.46 1.37
C PHE A 59 -6.39 -4.79 2.22
N VAL A 60 -6.92 -6.02 2.14
CA VAL A 60 -8.08 -6.45 2.94
C VAL A 60 -7.78 -6.37 4.44
N VAL A 61 -6.63 -6.90 4.88
CA VAL A 61 -6.21 -6.85 6.29
C VAL A 61 -5.90 -5.42 6.74
N SER A 62 -5.38 -4.60 5.84
CA SER A 62 -5.17 -3.17 6.07
C SER A 62 -6.48 -2.42 6.29
N ALA A 63 -7.46 -2.59 5.40
CA ALA A 63 -8.79 -2.00 5.53
C ALA A 63 -9.52 -2.47 6.80
N PHE A 64 -9.44 -3.76 7.12
CA PHE A 64 -10.08 -4.31 8.32
C PHE A 64 -9.52 -3.69 9.62
N SER A 65 -8.20 -3.66 9.79
CA SER A 65 -7.64 -3.07 11.02
C SER A 65 -7.77 -1.54 11.06
N LEU A 66 -7.95 -0.87 9.92
CA LEU A 66 -8.30 0.55 9.88
C LEU A 66 -9.71 0.79 10.43
N CYS A 67 -10.69 -0.01 10.01
CA CYS A 67 -12.06 0.07 10.54
C CYS A 67 -12.10 -0.10 12.07
N LEU A 68 -11.26 -1.01 12.61
CA LEU A 68 -11.17 -1.22 14.07
C LEU A 68 -10.49 -0.08 14.82
N SER A 69 -9.54 0.63 14.20
CA SER A 69 -8.78 1.71 14.84
C SER A 69 -9.46 3.08 14.76
N MET A 70 -10.36 3.26 13.81
CA MET A 70 -11.03 4.54 13.53
C MET A 70 -11.83 5.12 14.71
N PRO A 71 -12.58 4.33 15.52
CA PRO A 71 -13.30 4.85 16.69
C PRO A 71 -12.41 5.56 17.71
N GLY A 72 -11.16 5.13 17.87
CA GLY A 72 -10.19 5.72 18.80
C GLY A 72 -9.77 7.15 18.46
N HIS A 73 -10.00 7.58 17.21
CA HIS A 73 -9.67 8.94 16.75
C HIS A 73 -10.91 9.85 16.68
N SER A 74 -12.09 9.36 17.07
CA SER A 74 -13.35 10.11 16.97
C SER A 74 -13.41 11.41 17.78
N LYS A 75 -12.46 11.64 18.69
CA LYS A 75 -12.37 12.86 19.52
C LYS A 75 -11.55 14.00 18.88
N GLU A 76 -10.89 13.77 17.74
CA GLU A 76 -10.18 14.83 17.01
C GLU A 76 -11.19 15.80 16.35
N GLN A 77 -10.83 17.09 16.20
CA GLN A 77 -11.70 18.08 15.53
C GLN A 77 -11.95 17.76 14.06
N ARG A 78 -10.98 17.10 13.40
CA ARG A 78 -11.05 16.67 11.98
C ARG A 78 -10.38 15.30 11.81
N PRO A 79 -10.99 14.21 12.32
CA PRO A 79 -10.34 12.90 12.44
C PRO A 79 -9.98 12.31 11.07
N LEU A 80 -10.78 12.60 10.04
CA LEU A 80 -10.60 12.11 8.68
C LEU A 80 -9.42 12.78 7.96
N ILE A 81 -9.28 14.11 8.12
CA ILE A 81 -8.20 14.88 7.49
C ILE A 81 -6.88 14.63 8.22
N GLY A 82 -6.91 14.60 9.57
CA GLY A 82 -5.74 14.24 10.37
C GLY A 82 -5.22 12.85 10.02
N PHE A 83 -6.13 11.89 9.83
CA PHE A 83 -5.79 10.54 9.38
C PHE A 83 -5.07 10.52 8.02
N ALA A 84 -5.62 11.19 7.01
CA ALA A 84 -5.04 11.21 5.66
C ALA A 84 -3.67 11.92 5.65
N LEU A 85 -3.53 13.06 6.34
CA LEU A 85 -2.27 13.81 6.40
C LEU A 85 -1.17 13.03 7.11
N ARG A 86 -1.45 12.39 8.25
CA ARG A 86 -0.46 11.56 8.97
C ARG A 86 0.10 10.45 8.10
N ARG A 87 -0.73 9.87 7.24
CA ARG A 87 -0.34 8.80 6.32
C ARG A 87 0.40 9.34 5.09
N PHE A 88 -0.06 10.46 4.55
CA PHE A 88 0.63 11.16 3.48
C PHE A 88 2.07 11.50 3.86
N PHE A 89 2.28 12.17 5.00
CA PHE A 89 3.62 12.55 5.45
C PHE A 89 4.50 11.36 5.87
N ARG A 90 3.91 10.18 6.10
CA ARG A 90 4.67 8.96 6.34
C ARG A 90 5.22 8.35 5.05
N ILE A 91 4.46 8.41 3.96
CA ILE A 91 4.79 7.74 2.69
C ILE A 91 5.53 8.68 1.74
N ALA A 92 5.06 9.92 1.61
CA ALA A 92 5.55 10.88 0.62
C ALA A 92 7.06 11.16 0.70
N PRO A 93 7.70 11.36 1.88
CA PRO A 93 9.12 11.67 1.93
C PRO A 93 9.99 10.56 1.33
N LEU A 94 9.71 9.31 1.70
CA LEU A 94 10.44 8.16 1.18
C LEU A 94 10.15 7.95 -0.31
N PHE A 95 8.89 8.09 -0.72
CA PHE A 95 8.51 7.93 -2.12
C PHE A 95 9.18 8.96 -3.03
N TYR A 96 9.30 10.23 -2.59
CA TYR A 96 9.99 11.27 -3.36
C TYR A 96 11.48 10.98 -3.52
N VAL A 97 12.14 10.45 -2.47
CA VAL A 97 13.53 9.98 -2.59
C VAL A 97 13.61 8.85 -3.62
N MET A 98 12.68 7.89 -3.58
CA MET A 98 12.66 6.79 -4.54
C MET A 98 12.39 7.23 -5.97
N ILE A 99 11.58 8.28 -6.20
CA ILE A 99 11.42 8.89 -7.53
C ILE A 99 12.75 9.44 -8.02
N ALA A 100 13.49 10.18 -7.18
CA ALA A 100 14.79 10.74 -7.56
C ALA A 100 15.82 9.65 -7.89
N VAL A 101 15.91 8.60 -7.05
CA VAL A 101 16.76 7.43 -7.28
C VAL A 101 16.37 6.73 -8.58
N SER A 102 15.09 6.50 -8.81
CA SER A 102 14.60 5.80 -10.00
C SER A 102 14.79 6.63 -11.28
N ALA A 103 14.68 7.97 -11.19
CA ALA A 103 14.97 8.86 -12.31
C ALA A 103 16.48 8.88 -12.66
N PHE A 104 17.37 8.73 -11.68
CA PHE A 104 18.82 8.72 -11.90
C PHE A 104 19.34 7.37 -12.41
N PHE A 105 18.93 6.26 -11.77
CA PHE A 105 19.43 4.93 -12.13
C PHE A 105 18.64 4.23 -13.24
N ASN A 106 17.41 4.70 -13.51
CA ASN A 106 16.45 4.10 -14.43
C ASN A 106 16.40 2.56 -14.40
N PRO A 107 16.16 1.94 -13.24
CA PRO A 107 16.16 0.48 -13.12
C PRO A 107 15.08 -0.19 -13.98
N ALA A 108 14.02 0.55 -14.34
CA ALA A 108 12.94 0.03 -15.17
C ALA A 108 13.20 0.15 -16.68
N GLY A 109 14.21 0.92 -17.10
CA GLY A 109 14.56 1.11 -18.51
C GLY A 109 13.52 1.87 -19.35
N PHE A 110 12.55 2.54 -18.71
CA PHE A 110 11.50 3.29 -19.41
C PHE A 110 11.91 4.75 -19.65
N GLU A 111 11.34 5.37 -20.69
CA GLU A 111 11.46 6.81 -20.90
C GLU A 111 10.46 7.55 -20.01
N TYR A 112 10.97 8.33 -19.06
CA TYR A 112 10.12 9.13 -18.18
C TYR A 112 9.86 10.52 -18.79
N THR A 113 8.59 10.78 -19.12
CA THR A 113 8.16 12.14 -19.46
C THR A 113 7.92 12.95 -18.18
N TRP A 114 8.06 14.28 -18.24
CA TRP A 114 7.72 15.17 -17.12
C TRP A 114 6.29 14.97 -16.58
N LYS A 115 5.34 14.61 -17.46
CA LYS A 115 3.96 14.24 -17.10
C LYS A 115 3.91 13.01 -16.19
N SER A 116 4.73 12.00 -16.49
CA SER A 116 4.82 10.77 -15.69
C SER A 116 5.40 11.05 -14.31
N VAL A 117 6.43 11.89 -14.23
CA VAL A 117 7.01 12.33 -12.95
C VAL A 117 5.98 13.10 -12.13
N LEU A 118 5.27 14.05 -12.75
CA LEU A 118 4.23 14.83 -12.06
C LEU A 118 3.09 13.95 -11.55
N ALA A 119 2.66 12.97 -12.35
CA ALA A 119 1.67 11.99 -11.93
C ALA A 119 2.13 11.15 -10.73
N ASN A 120 3.43 10.84 -10.64
CA ASN A 120 4.04 10.15 -9.49
C ASN A 120 4.10 11.04 -8.25
N VAL A 121 4.46 12.31 -8.40
CA VAL A 121 4.47 13.29 -7.30
C VAL A 121 3.09 13.43 -6.66
N PHE A 122 2.02 13.43 -7.48
CA PHE A 122 0.64 13.52 -6.99
C PHE A 122 -0.02 12.16 -6.70
N PHE A 123 0.69 11.04 -6.85
CA PHE A 123 0.15 9.69 -6.68
C PHE A 123 -1.05 9.33 -7.58
N VAL A 124 -1.24 10.05 -8.69
CA VAL A 124 -2.36 9.86 -9.65
C VAL A 124 -1.99 9.01 -10.86
N PHE A 125 -0.75 8.52 -10.92
CA PHE A 125 -0.21 7.76 -12.03
C PHE A 125 -0.97 6.44 -12.33
N ASN A 126 -1.70 5.87 -11.36
CA ASN A 126 -2.58 4.72 -11.60
C ASN A 126 -3.87 5.06 -12.37
N LEU A 127 -4.24 6.34 -12.44
CA LEU A 127 -5.45 6.79 -13.16
C LEU A 127 -5.17 7.12 -14.63
N ILE A 128 -3.89 7.17 -15.01
CA ILE A 128 -3.46 7.50 -16.36
C ILE A 128 -3.07 6.18 -17.05
N PRO A 129 -3.59 5.89 -18.25
CA PRO A 129 -3.17 4.71 -19.02
C PRO A 129 -1.65 4.74 -19.24
N GLY A 130 -0.96 3.68 -18.81
CA GLY A 130 0.49 3.55 -18.88
C GLY A 130 0.94 2.16 -19.32
N HIS A 131 2.18 1.78 -18.99
CA HIS A 131 2.80 0.50 -19.38
C HIS A 131 2.31 -0.69 -18.51
N GLY A 132 1.00 -0.96 -18.47
CA GLY A 132 0.43 -2.09 -17.74
C GLY A 132 0.58 -1.96 -16.21
N TYR A 133 1.18 -2.96 -15.56
CA TYR A 133 1.40 -2.97 -14.09
C TYR A 133 2.53 -2.04 -13.63
N GLN A 134 3.27 -1.42 -14.55
CA GLN A 134 4.35 -0.49 -14.24
C GLN A 134 3.97 0.95 -14.61
N THR A 135 2.99 1.51 -13.89
CA THR A 135 2.53 2.90 -14.06
C THR A 135 3.37 3.92 -13.28
N SER A 136 4.22 3.45 -12.36
CA SER A 136 5.07 4.29 -11.52
C SER A 136 6.49 4.41 -12.09
N VAL A 137 7.12 5.56 -11.85
CA VAL A 137 8.57 5.75 -12.08
C VAL A 137 9.39 4.85 -11.15
N VAL A 138 8.85 4.52 -9.97
CA VAL A 138 9.48 3.59 -9.03
C VAL A 138 9.08 2.17 -9.43
N LEU A 139 10.07 1.28 -9.60
CA LEU A 139 9.86 -0.13 -9.90
C LEU A 139 8.90 -0.75 -8.87
N ALA A 140 7.88 -1.48 -9.31
CA ALA A 140 6.86 -2.05 -8.43
C ALA A 140 6.09 -1.03 -7.53
N GLY A 141 6.19 0.27 -7.81
CA GLY A 141 5.56 1.33 -7.01
C GLY A 141 4.05 1.47 -7.18
N TRP A 142 3.42 0.66 -8.04
CA TRP A 142 2.02 0.83 -8.44
C TRP A 142 1.04 0.75 -7.26
N THR A 143 1.33 -0.12 -6.28
CA THR A 143 0.51 -0.30 -5.07
C THR A 143 0.46 0.96 -4.21
N ILE A 144 1.51 1.79 -4.21
CA ILE A 144 1.55 3.02 -3.42
C ILE A 144 0.52 4.03 -3.90
N GLY A 145 0.35 4.19 -5.22
CA GLY A 145 -0.69 5.09 -5.72
C GLY A 145 -2.10 4.60 -5.37
N VAL A 146 -2.32 3.29 -5.37
CA VAL A 146 -3.58 2.67 -4.92
C VAL A 146 -3.80 2.91 -3.43
N GLU A 147 -2.76 2.77 -2.62
CA GLU A 147 -2.79 3.03 -1.18
C GLU A 147 -3.14 4.49 -0.86
N MET A 148 -2.58 5.44 -1.60
CA MET A 148 -2.88 6.86 -1.43
C MET A 148 -4.33 7.19 -1.81
N LEU A 149 -4.83 6.62 -2.92
CA LEU A 149 -6.24 6.75 -3.30
C LEU A 149 -7.16 6.12 -2.25
N PHE A 150 -6.78 4.95 -1.74
CA PHE A 150 -7.51 4.27 -0.67
C PHE A 150 -7.58 5.12 0.59
N TYR A 151 -6.50 5.78 1.01
CA TYR A 151 -6.53 6.69 2.17
C TYR A 151 -7.37 7.95 1.94
N LEU A 152 -7.52 8.39 0.70
CA LEU A 152 -8.42 9.48 0.35
C LEU A 152 -9.88 9.05 0.42
N VAL A 153 -10.21 7.85 -0.08
CA VAL A 153 -11.60 7.34 -0.20
C VAL A 153 -12.11 6.72 1.10
N PHE A 154 -11.26 6.03 1.85
CA PHE A 154 -11.60 5.30 3.08
C PHE A 154 -12.36 6.14 4.12
N PRO A 155 -11.95 7.38 4.44
CA PRO A 155 -12.66 8.21 5.42
C PRO A 155 -14.12 8.51 5.02
N PHE A 156 -14.38 8.71 3.73
CA PHE A 156 -15.72 8.92 3.20
C PHE A 156 -16.56 7.64 3.26
N LEU A 157 -15.97 6.49 2.90
CA LEU A 157 -16.63 5.19 3.01
C LEU A 157 -16.98 4.88 4.46
N TYR A 158 -16.03 5.05 5.38
CA TYR A 158 -16.25 4.82 6.80
C TYR A 158 -17.39 5.69 7.33
N ALA A 159 -17.42 6.99 7.02
CA ALA A 159 -18.49 7.89 7.44
C ALA A 159 -19.89 7.41 6.98
N ARG A 160 -20.01 6.90 5.75
CA ARG A 160 -21.27 6.41 5.18
C ARG A 160 -21.69 5.02 5.70
N ILE A 161 -20.73 4.17 6.08
CA ILE A 161 -20.96 2.76 6.47
C ILE A 161 -21.15 2.58 8.00
N THR A 162 -21.26 3.67 8.76
CA THR A 162 -21.40 3.61 10.24
C THR A 162 -22.75 3.14 10.78
N ASN A 163 -23.71 2.73 9.93
CA ASN A 163 -25.06 2.34 10.34
C ASN A 163 -25.30 0.82 10.49
N ILE A 164 -24.30 -0.04 10.27
CA ILE A 164 -24.51 -1.50 10.24
C ILE A 164 -24.80 -2.12 11.63
N GLY A 165 -24.53 -1.41 12.74
CA GLY A 165 -24.72 -1.91 14.11
C GLY A 165 -25.62 -1.07 15.02
N LYS A 166 -26.42 -0.13 14.49
CA LYS A 166 -27.35 0.70 15.30
C LYS A 166 -28.80 0.21 15.21
N ARG A 167 -29.03 -1.11 15.25
CA ARG A 167 -30.35 -1.70 15.50
C ARG A 167 -30.33 -2.41 16.84
#